data_AF-G9XBK8-F1
#
_entry.id   AF-G9XBK8-F1
#
_cell.length_a   1.000
_cell.length_b   1.000
_cell.length_c   1.000
_cell.angle_alpha   90.00
_cell.angle_beta   90.00
_cell.angle_gamma   90.00
#
_symmetry.space_group_name_H-M   'P 1'
#
loop_
_entity.id
_entity.type
_entity.pdbx_description
1 polymer ?
#
loop_
_entity_poly.entity_id
_entity_poly.type
_entity_poly.pdbx_seq_one_letter_code
_entity_poly.pdbx_strand_id
1 'polypeptide(L)'
;MFCRYCGEQLPDESKKCPKCGSDISYNKNITKSENIQTENTNIKKIFFVIVIIGLILAVVSVNFKNIFNKSENMENGNYTSKNSAEEKNVNNKSDDNTEDYSKIAKKAEANIIWLPKDSYEPTDLFFEEELAPVKKDGKYGFIDEKGNEVIECKYDDAKYFGDGLAPVKKDDKWGYIDKNGNEIIDFKYDNAESFYDGVTGVEKDGKYGYINIDGKEIVECGVYNYNTLSNIRPGYEEMLLVKKDNKLGLIDKNGNEVVECKYDNFEYFDDNGFILVKRDDKYGFIDKNGNEIIECKYDYASPFSEELAAVKIDDKYGFIDRNGNEVISFDYYFSPGFSEELAPVYKDDKIAYIDKNGNEVIDASEYDFADRFFNGLALVAVDDKCGCIDKNGNEVIKCEYEGMDHFDDDGLAVAIKYGLRGLIDKNGNEIIECKYDDVYEFRNGLAVVKNYEKYGLIDKKGNEVVECKYDDYIIFDLSPLSIKLATVQRDGKYGYIDKHGKEVIECKYDYAGDIHNGLAFVKNEDGQYGILNFNI
;
A
#
# COMPACT_ATOMS: atom_id res chain seq x y z
N MET A 1 -32.21 8.99 19.57
CA MET A 1 -30.77 9.06 19.92
C MET A 1 -30.39 7.76 20.60
N PHE A 2 -29.18 7.22 20.39
CA PHE A 2 -28.72 6.01 21.10
C PHE A 2 -27.57 6.36 22.05
N CYS A 3 -27.50 5.70 23.20
CA CYS A 3 -26.41 5.88 24.14
C CYS A 3 -25.13 5.30 23.56
N ARG A 4 -24.14 6.16 23.28
CA ARG A 4 -22.84 5.74 22.76
C ARG A 4 -22.09 4.75 23.66
N TYR A 5 -22.45 4.62 24.94
CA TYR A 5 -21.76 3.73 25.88
C TYR A 5 -22.38 2.33 25.99
N CYS A 6 -23.65 2.15 25.60
CA CYS A 6 -24.34 0.87 25.81
C CYS A 6 -25.42 0.53 24.78
N GLY A 7 -25.56 1.33 23.72
CA GLY A 7 -26.51 1.11 22.63
C GLY A 7 -27.98 1.30 22.99
N GLU A 8 -28.31 1.76 24.21
CA GLU A 8 -29.71 1.93 24.61
C GLU A 8 -30.37 3.11 23.88
N GLN A 9 -31.59 2.92 23.38
CA GLN A 9 -32.38 4.01 22.80
C GLN A 9 -32.73 5.03 23.89
N LEU A 10 -32.30 6.27 23.70
CA LEU A 10 -32.50 7.36 24.64
C LEU A 10 -33.83 8.08 24.37
N PRO A 11 -34.61 8.40 25.40
CA PRO A 11 -35.68 9.39 25.31
C PRO A 11 -35.09 10.73 24.90
N ASP A 12 -35.78 11.46 24.01
CA ASP A 12 -35.38 12.81 23.62
C ASP A 12 -35.20 13.69 24.87
N GLU A 13 -34.10 14.45 24.89
CA GLU A 13 -33.66 15.37 25.96
C GLU A 13 -33.03 14.76 27.23
N SER A 14 -32.75 13.45 27.27
CA SER A 14 -32.06 12.84 28.41
C SER A 14 -30.57 13.24 28.52
N LYS A 15 -30.20 13.90 29.63
CA LYS A 15 -28.79 14.26 29.95
C LYS A 15 -27.96 13.07 30.44
N LYS A 16 -28.59 11.96 30.81
CA LYS A 16 -27.95 10.73 31.29
C LYS A 16 -28.62 9.50 30.72
N CYS A 17 -27.83 8.48 30.38
CA CYS A 17 -28.36 7.19 29.95
C CYS A 17 -29.04 6.47 31.13
N PRO A 18 -30.31 6.03 30.99
CA PRO A 18 -31.03 5.35 32.07
C PRO A 18 -30.47 3.96 32.41
N LYS A 19 -29.69 3.35 31.50
CA LYS A 19 -29.14 2.00 31.67
C LYS A 19 -27.76 1.97 32.31
N CYS A 20 -26.84 2.84 31.89
CA CYS A 20 -25.47 2.86 32.40
C CYS A 20 -25.09 4.14 33.16
N GLY A 21 -25.99 5.10 33.28
CA GLY A 21 -25.80 6.32 34.09
C GLY A 21 -24.82 7.35 33.53
N SER A 22 -24.29 7.12 32.32
CA SER A 22 -23.31 7.99 31.66
C SER A 22 -23.93 9.33 31.26
N ASP A 23 -23.17 10.42 31.46
CA ASP A 23 -23.53 11.78 31.04
C ASP A 23 -23.45 11.93 29.51
N ILE A 24 -24.51 12.45 28.91
CA ILE A 24 -24.64 12.68 27.46
C ILE A 24 -24.42 14.17 27.22
N SER A 25 -23.16 14.59 27.00
CA SER A 25 -22.84 15.98 26.70
C SER A 25 -23.07 16.30 25.22
N TYR A 26 -23.95 17.27 24.98
CA TYR A 26 -24.37 17.76 23.67
C TYR A 26 -23.25 18.63 23.06
N ASN A 27 -22.54 18.15 22.04
CA ASN A 27 -21.55 18.98 21.32
C ASN A 27 -22.26 19.74 20.20
N LYS A 28 -22.67 20.98 20.50
CA LYS A 28 -23.43 21.86 19.60
C LYS A 28 -22.47 22.61 18.68
N ASN A 29 -21.88 21.95 17.69
CA ASN A 29 -21.18 22.60 16.57
C ASN A 29 -21.14 21.66 15.36
N ILE A 30 -22.23 21.63 14.59
CA ILE A 30 -22.33 21.44 13.14
C ILE A 30 -23.84 21.57 12.86
N THR A 31 -24.25 22.73 12.34
CA THR A 31 -25.45 23.01 11.52
C THR A 31 -25.79 24.50 11.62
N LYS A 32 -25.17 25.27 10.72
CA LYS A 32 -25.79 26.48 10.17
C LYS A 32 -25.41 26.54 8.69
N SER A 33 -26.16 25.83 7.85
CA SER A 33 -26.37 26.24 6.47
C SER A 33 -27.62 27.11 6.47
N GLU A 34 -27.44 28.41 6.27
CA GLU A 34 -28.54 29.32 5.98
C GLU A 34 -29.02 29.06 4.55
N ASN A 35 -30.35 29.01 4.41
CA ASN A 35 -31.06 28.86 3.16
C ASN A 35 -30.60 29.88 2.11
N ILE A 36 -30.09 29.41 0.97
CA ILE A 36 -30.07 30.17 -0.28
C ILE A 36 -30.72 29.30 -1.35
N GLN A 37 -32.00 29.60 -1.63
CA GLN A 37 -32.62 29.26 -2.90
C GLN A 37 -31.97 30.15 -3.97
N THR A 38 -31.22 29.57 -4.91
CA THR A 38 -31.28 29.83 -6.37
C THR A 38 -30.15 29.12 -7.13
N GLU A 39 -30.52 28.56 -8.29
CA GLU A 39 -29.74 28.05 -9.43
C GLU A 39 -28.92 26.74 -9.25
N ASN A 40 -29.52 25.65 -9.74
CA ASN A 40 -29.34 24.27 -9.32
C ASN A 40 -28.52 23.40 -10.30
N THR A 41 -27.57 23.99 -11.03
CA THR A 41 -26.79 23.25 -12.06
C THR A 41 -25.28 23.32 -11.85
N ASN A 42 -24.76 24.44 -11.32
CA ASN A 42 -23.32 24.59 -11.06
C ASN A 42 -22.89 23.98 -9.70
N ILE A 43 -23.78 23.96 -8.70
CA ILE A 43 -23.48 23.38 -7.39
C ILE A 43 -23.43 21.85 -7.48
N LYS A 44 -24.32 21.20 -8.24
CA LYS A 44 -24.26 19.75 -8.50
C LYS A 44 -22.95 19.36 -9.20
N LYS A 45 -22.48 20.14 -10.18
CA LYS A 45 -21.19 19.90 -10.86
C LYS A 45 -19.99 20.09 -9.92
N ILE A 46 -20.00 21.10 -9.06
CA ILE A 46 -18.93 21.34 -8.07
C ILE A 46 -18.91 20.23 -7.01
N PHE A 47 -20.08 19.76 -6.56
CA PHE A 47 -20.20 18.61 -5.64
C PHE A 47 -19.75 17.30 -6.30
N PHE A 48 -20.12 17.07 -7.56
CA PHE A 48 -19.68 15.91 -8.36
C PHE A 48 -18.16 15.87 -8.52
N VAL A 49 -17.52 17.03 -8.71
CA VAL A 49 -16.05 17.17 -8.75
C VAL A 49 -15.43 16.91 -7.37
N ILE A 50 -16.05 17.30 -6.26
CA ILE A 50 -15.53 17.04 -4.90
C ILE A 50 -15.68 15.55 -4.53
N VAL A 51 -16.78 14.91 -4.92
CA VAL A 51 -17.00 13.46 -4.72
C VAL A 51 -16.05 12.64 -5.60
N ILE A 52 -15.87 13.02 -6.86
CA ILE A 52 -14.85 12.42 -7.73
C ILE A 52 -13.44 12.69 -7.21
N ILE A 53 -13.11 13.86 -6.67
CA ILE A 53 -11.79 14.10 -6.06
C ILE A 53 -11.63 13.26 -4.77
N GLY A 54 -12.68 13.10 -3.97
CA GLY A 54 -12.66 12.24 -2.78
C GLY A 54 -12.46 10.75 -3.11
N LEU A 55 -13.17 10.25 -4.13
CA LEU A 55 -13.05 8.88 -4.62
C LEU A 55 -11.77 8.66 -5.45
N ILE A 56 -11.31 9.63 -6.24
CA ILE A 56 -10.01 9.59 -6.92
C ILE A 56 -8.89 9.64 -5.90
N LEU A 57 -8.98 10.45 -4.83
CA LEU A 57 -7.98 10.42 -3.75
C LEU A 57 -8.00 9.08 -3.00
N ALA A 58 -9.16 8.45 -2.82
CA ALA A 58 -9.28 7.09 -2.30
C ALA A 58 -8.70 6.04 -3.26
N VAL A 59 -8.97 6.13 -4.56
CA VAL A 59 -8.43 5.23 -5.60
C VAL A 59 -6.92 5.45 -5.82
N VAL A 60 -6.42 6.68 -5.70
CA VAL A 60 -4.98 7.01 -5.74
C VAL A 60 -4.29 6.49 -4.48
N SER A 61 -4.92 6.55 -3.30
CA SER A 61 -4.36 5.96 -2.08
C SER A 61 -4.45 4.43 -2.05
N VAL A 62 -5.44 3.82 -2.71
CA VAL A 62 -5.52 2.37 -2.98
C VAL A 62 -4.51 1.93 -4.04
N ASN A 63 -4.30 2.70 -5.12
CA ASN A 63 -3.31 2.38 -6.15
C ASN A 63 -1.86 2.59 -5.66
N PHE A 64 -1.58 3.59 -4.84
CA PHE A 64 -0.29 3.71 -4.14
C PHE A 64 -0.07 2.53 -3.18
N LYS A 65 -1.13 2.06 -2.48
CA LYS A 65 -1.06 0.84 -1.65
C LYS A 65 -0.88 -0.44 -2.46
N ASN A 66 -1.48 -0.56 -3.64
CA ASN A 66 -1.29 -1.73 -4.51
C ASN A 66 0.12 -1.79 -5.12
N ILE A 67 0.81 -0.66 -5.27
CA ILE A 67 2.24 -0.64 -5.61
C ILE A 67 3.09 -1.19 -4.45
N PHE A 68 2.74 -0.89 -3.19
CA PHE A 68 3.37 -1.47 -2.00
C PHE A 68 2.99 -2.95 -1.74
N ASN A 69 1.76 -3.37 -2.02
CA ASN A 69 1.33 -4.77 -1.89
C ASN A 69 1.91 -5.67 -3.00
N LYS A 70 2.24 -5.12 -4.18
CA LYS A 70 2.99 -5.86 -5.22
C LYS A 70 4.48 -5.97 -4.89
N SER A 71 5.07 -5.06 -4.09
CA SER A 71 6.44 -5.24 -3.60
C SER A 71 6.53 -6.34 -2.53
N GLU A 72 5.54 -6.48 -1.63
CA GLU A 72 5.50 -7.59 -0.65
C GLU A 72 5.33 -8.97 -1.31
N ASN A 73 4.57 -9.07 -2.41
CA ASN A 73 4.42 -10.33 -3.16
C ASN A 73 5.58 -10.65 -4.12
N MET A 74 6.56 -9.75 -4.28
CA MET A 74 7.72 -9.93 -5.17
C MET A 74 9.06 -10.13 -4.44
N GLU A 75 9.07 -10.19 -3.12
CA GLU A 75 10.25 -10.66 -2.34
C GLU A 75 10.54 -12.16 -2.53
N ASN A 76 9.68 -12.89 -3.27
CA ASN A 76 9.85 -14.31 -3.55
C ASN A 76 10.08 -14.59 -5.06
N GLY A 77 11.32 -14.38 -5.52
CA GLY A 77 11.86 -14.94 -6.77
C GLY A 77 13.29 -14.43 -6.99
N ASN A 78 14.35 -15.23 -7.20
CA ASN A 78 14.49 -16.61 -7.62
C ASN A 78 15.87 -17.14 -7.19
N TYR A 79 15.95 -18.34 -6.61
CA TYR A 79 17.16 -19.17 -6.72
C TYR A 79 16.93 -20.23 -7.80
N THR A 80 17.21 -19.88 -9.06
CA THR A 80 17.35 -20.89 -10.11
C THR A 80 18.65 -21.64 -9.92
N SER A 81 18.59 -22.83 -9.32
CA SER A 81 19.60 -23.86 -9.57
C SER A 81 19.00 -24.95 -10.44
N LYS A 82 19.61 -25.17 -11.61
CA LYS A 82 19.33 -26.32 -12.46
C LYS A 82 19.60 -27.59 -11.65
N ASN A 83 18.58 -28.41 -11.43
CA ASN A 83 18.70 -29.85 -11.52
C ASN A 83 17.34 -30.49 -11.79
N SER A 84 17.33 -31.31 -12.82
CA SER A 84 16.23 -32.10 -13.35
C SER A 84 15.77 -33.21 -12.41
N ALA A 85 14.46 -33.47 -12.47
CA ALA A 85 13.78 -34.74 -12.19
C ALA A 85 13.67 -35.23 -10.73
N GLU A 86 12.50 -34.97 -10.12
CA GLU A 86 11.58 -35.99 -9.57
C GLU A 86 10.41 -35.28 -8.86
N GLU A 87 9.34 -34.96 -9.59
CA GLU A 87 8.06 -34.62 -8.96
C GLU A 87 7.47 -35.88 -8.33
N LYS A 88 7.57 -36.00 -7.00
CA LYS A 88 6.72 -36.89 -6.22
C LYS A 88 5.60 -36.06 -5.60
N ASN A 89 4.39 -36.34 -6.07
CA ASN A 89 3.10 -36.01 -5.45
C ASN A 89 3.19 -35.97 -3.92
N VAL A 90 3.15 -34.78 -3.34
CA VAL A 90 2.78 -34.61 -1.93
C VAL A 90 1.32 -34.14 -1.92
N ASN A 91 0.45 -35.06 -1.54
CA ASN A 91 -0.96 -34.84 -1.29
C ASN A 91 -1.16 -33.65 -0.32
N ASN A 92 -2.13 -32.80 -0.64
CA ASN A 92 -2.82 -31.90 0.27
C ASN A 92 -3.14 -32.62 1.59
N LYS A 93 -2.30 -32.38 2.60
CA LYS A 93 -2.65 -32.53 4.00
C LYS A 93 -2.64 -31.11 4.57
N SER A 94 -3.70 -30.78 5.28
CA SER A 94 -3.80 -29.62 6.15
C SER A 94 -2.52 -29.47 6.99
N ASP A 95 -1.70 -28.47 6.68
CA ASP A 95 -0.58 -28.06 7.51
C ASP A 95 -1.11 -27.36 8.76
N ASP A 96 -1.60 -28.19 9.68
CA ASP A 96 -1.91 -27.85 11.07
C ASP A 96 -0.82 -28.45 11.99
N ASN A 97 0.42 -28.51 11.49
CA ASN A 97 1.61 -28.61 12.34
C ASN A 97 1.75 -27.25 13.03
N THR A 98 0.96 -27.07 14.09
CA THR A 98 1.01 -25.91 14.96
C THR A 98 2.38 -25.87 15.65
N GLU A 99 3.32 -25.17 15.03
CA GLU A 99 4.47 -24.63 15.74
C GLU A 99 3.91 -23.83 16.91
N ASP A 100 4.21 -24.28 18.13
CA ASP A 100 3.72 -23.64 19.34
C ASP A 100 4.52 -22.36 19.53
N TYR A 101 4.10 -21.28 18.86
CA TYR A 101 4.76 -19.98 18.93
C TYR A 101 4.82 -19.45 20.37
N SER A 102 3.95 -19.91 21.28
CA SER A 102 4.11 -19.60 22.70
C SER A 102 5.38 -20.21 23.30
N LYS A 103 5.80 -21.40 22.86
CA LYS A 103 7.08 -22.00 23.29
C LYS A 103 8.26 -21.28 22.65
N ILE A 104 8.18 -20.96 21.35
CA ILE A 104 9.23 -20.24 20.63
C ILE A 104 9.43 -18.86 21.27
N ALA A 105 8.37 -18.08 21.45
CA ALA A 105 8.43 -16.75 22.02
C ALA A 105 8.96 -16.75 23.47
N LYS A 106 8.55 -17.72 24.30
CA LYS A 106 9.12 -17.90 25.65
C LYS A 106 10.61 -18.23 25.61
N LYS A 107 11.04 -19.06 24.66
CA LYS A 107 12.44 -19.38 24.48
C LYS A 107 13.20 -18.14 24.00
N ALA A 108 12.65 -17.37 23.06
CA ALA A 108 13.25 -16.15 22.54
C ALA A 108 13.44 -15.13 23.67
N GLU A 109 12.40 -14.93 24.46
CA GLU A 109 12.41 -14.06 25.64
C GLU A 109 13.42 -14.52 26.70
N ALA A 110 13.55 -15.83 26.93
CA ALA A 110 14.54 -16.37 27.85
C ALA A 110 15.99 -16.23 27.36
N ASN A 111 16.20 -16.04 26.06
CA ASN A 111 17.52 -15.94 25.42
C ASN A 111 17.74 -14.56 24.76
N ILE A 112 17.07 -13.51 25.25
CA ILE A 112 17.29 -12.14 24.76
C ILE A 112 18.77 -11.80 24.87
N ILE A 113 19.30 -11.30 23.77
CA ILE A 113 20.65 -10.76 23.71
C ILE A 113 20.56 -9.28 24.04
N TRP A 114 20.80 -8.94 25.31
CA TRP A 114 20.84 -7.55 25.74
C TRP A 114 22.14 -6.90 25.28
N LEU A 115 22.01 -5.83 24.50
CA LEU A 115 23.14 -5.00 24.10
C LEU A 115 23.69 -4.29 25.34
N PRO A 116 25.00 -3.97 25.42
CA PRO A 116 25.53 -3.26 26.56
C PRO A 116 24.75 -1.96 26.84
N LYS A 117 24.46 -1.65 28.10
CA LYS A 117 23.70 -0.45 28.46
C LYS A 117 24.41 0.81 27.95
N ASP A 118 23.64 1.74 27.39
CA ASP A 118 24.10 3.00 26.77
C ASP A 118 25.07 2.80 25.58
N SER A 119 25.13 1.61 24.98
CA SER A 119 26.09 1.35 23.89
C SER A 119 25.53 1.57 22.50
N TYR A 120 24.30 1.14 22.21
CA TYR A 120 23.77 1.15 20.84
C TYR A 120 22.30 1.56 20.83
N GLU A 121 21.97 2.52 19.98
CA GLU A 121 20.61 2.87 19.58
C GLU A 121 20.43 2.36 18.13
N PRO A 122 19.59 1.34 17.88
CA PRO A 122 19.24 0.95 16.53
C PRO A 122 18.63 2.15 15.81
N THR A 123 19.23 2.54 14.69
CA THR A 123 18.71 3.65 13.86
C THR A 123 17.59 3.17 12.97
N ASP A 124 17.62 1.87 12.71
CA ASP A 124 16.67 1.11 11.96
C ASP A 124 16.46 -0.24 12.67
N LEU A 125 15.23 -0.73 12.66
CA LEU A 125 14.75 -1.69 13.65
C LEU A 125 14.68 -3.13 13.10
N PHE A 126 15.49 -3.43 12.08
CA PHE A 126 15.63 -4.76 11.47
C PHE A 126 17.04 -5.02 10.93
N PHE A 127 17.32 -6.28 10.63
CA PHE A 127 18.58 -6.75 10.05
C PHE A 127 18.42 -6.93 8.55
N GLU A 128 19.34 -6.36 7.78
CA GLU A 128 19.47 -6.63 6.35
C GLU A 128 20.79 -7.32 6.07
N GLU A 129 20.70 -8.43 5.35
CA GLU A 129 21.81 -9.33 5.07
C GLU A 129 22.70 -9.66 6.30
N GLU A 130 22.06 -9.98 7.44
CA GLU A 130 22.65 -10.37 8.74
C GLU A 130 23.23 -9.22 9.59
N LEU A 131 23.13 -7.97 9.14
CA LEU A 131 23.65 -6.79 9.85
C LEU A 131 22.58 -5.71 10.06
N ALA A 132 22.64 -5.04 11.21
CA ALA A 132 21.78 -3.89 11.51
C ALA A 132 22.62 -2.64 11.80
N PRO A 133 22.27 -1.47 11.22
CA PRO A 133 22.93 -0.22 11.56
C PRO A 133 22.57 0.21 12.98
N VAL A 134 23.58 0.63 13.75
CA VAL A 134 23.41 1.10 15.12
C VAL A 134 24.19 2.38 15.35
N LYS A 135 23.72 3.18 16.29
CA LYS A 135 24.34 4.44 16.69
C LYS A 135 24.89 4.37 18.11
N LYS A 136 26.13 4.83 18.28
CA LYS A 136 26.84 4.93 19.56
C LYS A 136 27.60 6.25 19.59
N ASP A 137 27.45 7.01 20.67
CA ASP A 137 28.15 8.30 20.86
C ASP A 137 27.99 9.27 19.67
N GLY A 138 26.85 9.22 18.99
CA GLY A 138 26.55 10.04 17.80
C GLY A 138 27.13 9.51 16.48
N LYS A 139 27.83 8.36 16.48
CA LYS A 139 28.42 7.72 15.31
C LYS A 139 27.74 6.39 14.98
N TYR A 140 27.79 6.01 13.72
CA TYR A 140 27.14 4.83 13.18
C TYR A 140 28.13 3.71 12.90
N GLY A 141 27.69 2.48 13.16
CA GLY A 141 28.39 1.22 12.94
C GLY A 141 27.36 0.11 12.70
N PHE A 142 27.79 -1.15 12.76
CA PHE A 142 26.92 -2.30 12.51
C PHE A 142 27.15 -3.42 13.50
N ILE A 143 26.05 -4.06 13.91
CA ILE A 143 26.07 -5.26 14.75
C ILE A 143 25.52 -6.48 14.00
N ASP A 144 25.98 -7.67 14.38
CA ASP A 144 25.37 -8.93 13.95
C ASP A 144 24.13 -9.29 14.77
N GLU A 145 23.43 -10.34 14.35
CA GLU A 145 22.24 -10.90 15.02
C GLU A 145 22.52 -11.38 16.47
N LYS A 146 23.80 -11.50 16.84
CA LYS A 146 24.25 -11.85 18.20
C LYS A 146 24.63 -10.62 19.02
N GLY A 147 24.37 -9.42 18.51
CA GLY A 147 24.66 -8.14 19.17
C GLY A 147 26.15 -7.80 19.24
N ASN A 148 27.01 -8.49 18.50
CA ASN A 148 28.43 -8.16 18.43
C ASN A 148 28.64 -7.00 17.46
N GLU A 149 29.46 -6.02 17.84
CA GLU A 149 29.93 -4.98 16.93
C GLU A 149 30.83 -5.63 15.86
N VAL A 150 30.36 -5.63 14.62
CA VAL A 150 31.09 -6.11 13.44
C VAL A 150 31.84 -4.96 12.78
N ILE A 151 31.20 -3.79 12.72
CA ILE A 151 31.76 -2.57 12.15
C ILE A 151 31.67 -1.48 13.21
N GLU A 152 32.84 -0.98 13.62
CA GLU A 152 32.97 0.06 14.65
C GLU A 152 32.11 1.29 14.36
N CYS A 153 31.44 1.82 15.40
CA CYS A 153 30.70 3.07 15.33
C CYS A 153 31.62 4.28 15.12
N LYS A 154 31.97 4.57 13.86
CA LYS A 154 32.89 5.67 13.48
C LYS A 154 32.35 6.57 12.36
N TYR A 155 31.22 6.20 11.75
CA TYR A 155 30.61 6.93 10.64
C TYR A 155 29.66 8.02 11.14
N ASP A 156 29.48 9.07 10.35
CA ASP A 156 28.53 10.15 10.65
C ASP A 156 27.07 9.71 10.44
N ASP A 157 26.86 8.77 9.53
CA ASP A 157 25.56 8.19 9.18
C ASP A 157 25.75 6.81 8.51
N ALA A 158 24.71 5.99 8.48
CA ALA A 158 24.72 4.68 7.80
C ALA A 158 23.31 4.26 7.39
N LYS A 159 23.18 3.58 6.24
CA LYS A 159 21.95 2.86 5.84
C LYS A 159 22.22 1.35 5.76
N TYR A 160 21.18 0.59 5.44
CA TYR A 160 21.21 -0.86 5.34
C TYR A 160 22.14 -1.40 4.25
N PHE A 161 22.58 -2.64 4.45
CA PHE A 161 23.22 -3.42 3.40
C PHE A 161 22.21 -3.74 2.29
N GLY A 162 22.67 -3.66 1.05
CA GLY A 162 22.02 -4.21 -0.14
C GLY A 162 23.07 -4.68 -1.11
N ASP A 163 22.85 -5.82 -1.75
CA ASP A 163 23.80 -6.53 -2.60
C ASP A 163 25.23 -6.64 -2.02
N GLY A 164 25.32 -6.82 -0.69
CA GLY A 164 26.58 -6.97 0.03
C GLY A 164 27.33 -5.68 0.40
N LEU A 165 26.82 -4.49 0.05
CA LEU A 165 27.40 -3.20 0.41
C LEU A 165 26.43 -2.31 1.20
N ALA A 166 26.95 -1.52 2.14
CA ALA A 166 26.17 -0.50 2.84
C ALA A 166 26.72 0.90 2.56
N PRO A 167 25.86 1.90 2.26
CA PRO A 167 26.29 3.28 2.18
C PRO A 167 26.50 3.82 3.61
N VAL A 168 27.65 4.44 3.81
CA VAL A 168 28.01 5.08 5.09
C VAL A 168 28.58 6.47 4.83
N LYS A 169 28.36 7.38 5.78
CA LYS A 169 28.81 8.76 5.69
C LYS A 169 30.03 8.99 6.58
N LYS A 170 31.05 9.66 6.06
CA LYS A 170 32.25 10.05 6.80
C LYS A 170 32.75 11.39 6.28
N ASP A 171 33.04 12.32 7.20
CA ASP A 171 33.52 13.67 6.88
C ASP A 171 32.59 14.37 5.87
N ASP A 172 31.28 14.26 6.14
CA ASP A 172 30.18 14.80 5.32
C ASP A 172 30.04 14.24 3.88
N LYS A 173 30.76 13.17 3.54
CA LYS A 173 30.62 12.46 2.27
C LYS A 173 30.18 11.02 2.45
N TRP A 174 29.39 10.51 1.51
CA TRP A 174 28.98 9.10 1.45
C TRP A 174 29.97 8.29 0.61
N GLY A 175 30.23 7.08 1.08
CA GLY A 175 30.94 5.99 0.40
C GLY A 175 30.27 4.66 0.72
N TYR A 176 30.86 3.55 0.29
CA TYR A 176 30.30 2.22 0.53
C TYR A 176 31.33 1.28 1.16
N ILE A 177 30.86 0.47 2.09
CA ILE A 177 31.66 -0.52 2.79
C ILE A 177 31.10 -1.93 2.58
N ASP A 178 31.98 -2.93 2.64
CA ASP A 178 31.59 -4.33 2.73
C ASP A 178 31.17 -4.72 4.16
N LYS A 179 30.73 -5.97 4.34
CA LYS A 179 30.32 -6.53 5.65
C LYS A 179 31.43 -6.62 6.69
N ASN A 180 32.69 -6.47 6.28
CA ASN A 180 33.84 -6.41 7.19
C ASN A 180 34.24 -4.96 7.54
N GLY A 181 33.51 -3.97 7.00
CA GLY A 181 33.81 -2.55 7.16
C GLY A 181 34.96 -2.04 6.30
N ASN A 182 35.37 -2.79 5.28
CA ASN A 182 36.35 -2.33 4.30
C ASN A 182 35.67 -1.33 3.34
N GLU A 183 36.34 -0.22 3.06
CA GLU A 183 35.92 0.73 2.04
C GLU A 183 36.06 0.10 0.65
N ILE A 184 34.93 -0.01 -0.06
CA ILE A 184 34.86 -0.53 -1.43
C ILE A 184 34.69 0.62 -2.42
N ILE A 185 33.91 1.64 -2.05
CA ILE A 185 33.67 2.82 -2.88
C ILE A 185 33.98 4.07 -2.06
N ASP A 186 34.90 4.89 -2.57
CA ASP A 186 35.43 6.07 -1.88
C ASP A 186 34.34 7.03 -1.36
N PHE A 187 34.62 7.65 -0.20
CA PHE A 187 33.80 8.71 0.39
C PHE A 187 33.85 10.01 -0.43
N LYS A 188 33.04 10.10 -1.48
CA LYS A 188 33.04 11.23 -2.42
C LYS A 188 31.66 11.78 -2.78
N TYR A 189 30.59 11.12 -2.37
CA TYR A 189 29.22 11.48 -2.73
C TYR A 189 28.58 12.39 -1.68
N ASP A 190 27.68 13.29 -2.09
CA ASP A 190 26.87 14.11 -1.20
C ASP A 190 25.69 13.34 -0.61
N ASN A 191 25.17 12.37 -1.37
CA ASN A 191 24.14 11.42 -0.94
C ASN A 191 24.33 10.07 -1.68
N ALA A 192 23.88 8.98 -1.06
CA ALA A 192 24.01 7.62 -1.58
C ALA A 192 22.83 6.75 -1.10
N GLU A 193 22.30 5.90 -1.96
CA GLU A 193 21.27 4.92 -1.62
C GLU A 193 21.84 3.51 -1.50
N SER A 194 21.11 2.59 -0.85
CA SER A 194 21.50 1.18 -0.78
C SER A 194 21.43 0.54 -2.18
N PHE A 195 22.21 -0.51 -2.42
CA PHE A 195 22.20 -1.23 -3.69
C PHE A 195 20.96 -2.11 -3.81
N TYR A 196 20.47 -2.25 -5.05
CA TYR A 196 19.41 -3.16 -5.43
C TYR A 196 19.66 -3.66 -6.86
N ASP A 197 19.70 -4.99 -7.04
CA ASP A 197 20.12 -5.67 -8.29
C ASP A 197 21.44 -5.14 -8.90
N GLY A 198 22.40 -4.80 -8.03
CA GLY A 198 23.75 -4.40 -8.38
C GLY A 198 23.89 -2.97 -8.90
N VAL A 199 22.83 -2.16 -8.84
CA VAL A 199 22.82 -0.74 -9.23
C VAL A 199 22.30 0.12 -8.08
N THR A 200 22.80 1.35 -7.97
CA THR A 200 22.24 2.35 -7.06
C THR A 200 22.44 3.76 -7.59
N GLY A 201 21.63 4.68 -7.06
CA GLY A 201 21.72 6.10 -7.34
C GLY A 201 22.59 6.83 -6.32
N VAL A 202 23.39 7.77 -6.81
CA VAL A 202 24.29 8.60 -6.00
C VAL A 202 24.20 10.06 -6.40
N GLU A 203 24.54 10.95 -5.48
CA GLU A 203 24.62 12.39 -5.70
C GLU A 203 26.05 12.89 -5.51
N LYS A 204 26.55 13.70 -6.44
CA LYS A 204 27.87 14.33 -6.36
C LYS A 204 27.81 15.75 -6.92
N ASP A 205 28.33 16.70 -6.15
CA ASP A 205 28.32 18.13 -6.43
C ASP A 205 26.90 18.67 -6.73
N GLY A 206 25.91 18.15 -5.99
CA GLY A 206 24.49 18.48 -6.18
C GLY A 206 23.84 17.87 -7.43
N LYS A 207 24.48 16.86 -8.03
CA LYS A 207 24.01 16.23 -9.27
C LYS A 207 23.91 14.72 -9.15
N TYR A 208 22.91 14.14 -9.81
CA TYR A 208 22.60 12.72 -9.67
C TYR A 208 23.23 11.85 -10.77
N GLY A 209 23.62 10.63 -10.40
CA GLY A 209 24.16 9.61 -11.28
C GLY A 209 23.87 8.19 -10.77
N TYR A 210 24.30 7.18 -11.52
CA TYR A 210 24.14 5.77 -11.18
C TYR A 210 25.48 5.06 -11.21
N ILE A 211 25.70 4.16 -10.26
CA ILE A 211 26.92 3.35 -10.17
C ILE A 211 26.56 1.88 -10.03
N ASN A 212 27.48 1.02 -10.47
CA ASN A 212 27.41 -0.42 -10.19
C ASN A 212 28.10 -0.74 -8.85
N ILE A 213 28.04 -2.01 -8.45
CA ILE A 213 28.64 -2.52 -7.20
C ILE A 213 30.17 -2.30 -7.09
N ASP A 214 30.88 -2.17 -8.22
CA ASP A 214 32.32 -1.85 -8.24
C ASP A 214 32.59 -0.35 -8.06
N GLY A 215 31.55 0.48 -7.89
CA GLY A 215 31.63 1.94 -7.86
C GLY A 215 31.92 2.58 -9.22
N LYS A 216 31.81 1.83 -10.31
CA LYS A 216 31.94 2.34 -11.67
C LYS A 216 30.66 3.09 -12.04
N GLU A 217 30.83 4.30 -12.55
CA GLU A 217 29.74 5.11 -13.09
C GLU A 217 29.11 4.39 -14.29
N ILE A 218 27.83 4.05 -14.14
CA ILE A 218 26.92 3.65 -15.21
C ILE A 218 26.42 4.93 -15.88
N VAL A 219 26.11 5.94 -15.06
CA VAL A 219 25.71 7.28 -15.48
C VAL A 219 26.45 8.30 -14.63
N GLU A 220 27.22 9.17 -15.28
CA GLU A 220 27.95 10.24 -14.62
C GLU A 220 27.01 11.25 -13.93
N CYS A 221 27.38 11.72 -12.74
CA CYS A 221 26.61 12.71 -12.01
C CYS A 221 26.43 14.00 -12.81
N GLY A 222 25.19 14.40 -13.08
CA GLY A 222 24.86 15.63 -13.81
C GLY A 222 24.54 15.47 -15.27
N VAL A 223 24.54 14.23 -15.79
CA VAL A 223 23.84 13.93 -17.04
C VAL A 223 22.33 14.10 -16.85
N TYR A 224 21.82 13.79 -15.65
CA TYR A 224 20.41 13.90 -15.27
C TYR A 224 20.24 14.66 -13.94
N ASN A 225 19.09 15.31 -13.77
CA ASN A 225 18.81 16.31 -12.73
C ASN A 225 18.02 15.77 -11.52
N TYR A 226 17.59 14.50 -11.52
CA TYR A 226 16.78 13.95 -10.43
C TYR A 226 16.99 12.44 -10.29
N ASN A 227 17.15 12.00 -9.05
CA ASN A 227 17.10 10.60 -8.63
C ASN A 227 15.97 10.46 -7.61
N THR A 228 14.82 9.96 -8.03
CA THR A 228 14.18 8.96 -7.17
C THR A 228 14.56 7.63 -7.77
N LEU A 229 15.13 6.75 -6.96
CA LEU A 229 15.05 5.30 -7.15
C LEU A 229 13.57 4.89 -6.99
N SER A 230 12.68 5.47 -7.76
CA SER A 230 11.46 4.79 -8.15
C SER A 230 11.93 3.85 -9.24
N ASN A 231 12.36 2.64 -8.84
CA ASN A 231 12.48 1.55 -9.78
C ASN A 231 11.15 1.44 -10.50
N ILE A 232 11.12 1.91 -11.74
CA ILE A 232 10.00 1.66 -12.60
C ILE A 232 10.24 0.24 -13.10
N ARG A 233 9.25 -0.64 -12.88
CA ARG A 233 9.24 -1.99 -13.41
C ARG A 233 8.24 -2.07 -14.58
N PRO A 234 8.63 -1.71 -15.82
CA PRO A 234 7.87 -2.11 -17.00
C PRO A 234 7.94 -3.64 -17.11
N GLY A 235 6.85 -4.34 -16.79
CA GLY A 235 6.60 -5.74 -17.14
C GLY A 235 7.82 -6.65 -17.43
N TYR A 236 8.72 -6.83 -16.45
CA TYR A 236 9.85 -7.80 -16.44
C TYR A 236 11.23 -7.36 -16.98
N GLU A 237 11.48 -6.10 -17.32
CA GLU A 237 12.84 -5.61 -17.62
C GLU A 237 13.20 -4.40 -16.75
N GLU A 238 14.32 -4.47 -16.02
CA GLU A 238 14.76 -3.37 -15.16
C GLU A 238 15.24 -2.19 -16.00
N MET A 239 14.50 -1.08 -15.92
CA MET A 239 14.84 0.19 -16.54
C MET A 239 14.92 1.26 -15.46
N LEU A 240 15.85 2.20 -15.62
CA LEU A 240 16.03 3.29 -14.66
C LEU A 240 15.35 4.54 -15.22
N LEU A 241 14.51 5.16 -14.40
CA LEU A 241 13.90 6.45 -14.72
C LEU A 241 14.93 7.56 -14.59
N VAL A 242 15.08 8.35 -15.65
CA VAL A 242 16.02 9.48 -15.68
C VAL A 242 15.31 10.77 -16.07
N LYS A 243 15.84 11.91 -15.61
CA LYS A 243 15.28 13.25 -15.90
C LYS A 243 16.33 14.19 -16.47
N LYS A 244 16.10 14.72 -17.67
CA LYS A 244 16.94 15.73 -18.33
C LYS A 244 16.07 16.89 -18.80
N ASP A 245 16.51 18.13 -18.58
CA ASP A 245 15.79 19.33 -19.04
C ASP A 245 14.30 19.37 -18.63
N ASN A 246 14.01 18.91 -17.41
CA ASN A 246 12.67 18.73 -16.84
C ASN A 246 11.77 17.66 -17.50
N LYS A 247 12.29 16.88 -18.45
CA LYS A 247 11.60 15.77 -19.09
C LYS A 247 12.16 14.43 -18.62
N LEU A 248 11.30 13.43 -18.53
CA LEU A 248 11.58 12.06 -18.13
C LEU A 248 11.90 11.19 -19.35
N GLY A 249 12.79 10.23 -19.15
CA GLY A 249 13.17 9.17 -20.08
C GLY A 249 13.57 7.90 -19.32
N LEU A 250 13.98 6.87 -20.04
CA LEU A 250 14.40 5.58 -19.47
C LEU A 250 15.76 5.17 -20.02
N ILE A 251 16.60 4.58 -19.18
CA ILE A 251 17.87 3.95 -19.55
C ILE A 251 17.88 2.48 -19.13
N ASP A 252 18.69 1.67 -19.79
CA ASP A 252 19.01 0.32 -19.31
C ASP A 252 20.01 0.37 -18.14
N LYS A 253 20.25 -0.77 -17.49
CA LYS A 253 21.23 -0.88 -16.38
C LYS A 253 22.69 -0.66 -16.78
N ASN A 254 22.98 -0.52 -18.07
CA ASN A 254 24.31 -0.16 -18.57
C ASN A 254 24.42 1.34 -18.88
N GLY A 255 23.36 2.13 -18.65
CA GLY A 255 23.32 3.56 -18.92
C GLY A 255 22.98 3.91 -20.37
N ASN A 256 22.58 2.93 -21.19
CA ASN A 256 22.15 3.20 -22.55
C ASN A 256 20.74 3.77 -22.56
N GLU A 257 20.52 4.85 -23.30
CA GLU A 257 19.18 5.42 -23.49
C GLU A 257 18.27 4.42 -24.21
N VAL A 258 17.15 4.10 -23.57
CA VAL A 258 16.05 3.29 -24.14
C VAL A 258 14.93 4.22 -24.58
N VAL A 259 14.58 5.20 -23.74
CA VAL A 259 13.58 6.23 -24.03
C VAL A 259 14.18 7.60 -23.78
N GLU A 260 14.25 8.42 -24.83
CA GLU A 260 14.71 9.81 -24.76
C GLU A 260 13.94 10.61 -23.70
N CYS A 261 14.64 11.49 -22.99
CA CYS A 261 14.05 12.43 -22.03
C CYS A 261 13.18 13.49 -22.74
N LYS A 262 11.93 13.14 -23.07
CA LYS A 262 10.97 14.04 -23.73
C LYS A 262 9.56 14.03 -23.13
N TYR A 263 9.30 13.18 -22.13
CA TYR A 263 7.99 13.04 -21.51
C TYR A 263 7.88 13.86 -20.22
N ASP A 264 6.70 14.36 -19.91
CA ASP A 264 6.42 15.04 -18.64
C ASP A 264 6.16 14.05 -17.51
N ASN A 265 5.54 12.91 -17.81
CA ASN A 265 5.26 11.85 -16.85
C ASN A 265 5.23 10.44 -17.46
N PHE A 266 5.48 9.44 -16.63
CA PHE A 266 5.22 8.01 -16.88
C PHE A 266 4.19 7.54 -15.84
N GLU A 267 3.06 7.00 -16.27
CA GLU A 267 1.93 6.70 -15.36
C GLU A 267 1.81 5.21 -15.04
N TYR A 268 1.66 4.37 -16.06
CA TYR A 268 1.35 2.95 -15.90
C TYR A 268 2.05 2.09 -16.94
N PHE A 269 2.40 0.88 -16.53
CA PHE A 269 3.04 -0.14 -17.32
C PHE A 269 2.11 -1.34 -17.39
N ASP A 270 1.59 -1.64 -18.57
CA ASP A 270 0.74 -2.82 -18.74
C ASP A 270 1.57 -4.09 -18.90
N ASP A 271 0.96 -5.25 -18.59
CA ASP A 271 1.63 -6.55 -18.66
C ASP A 271 2.01 -6.95 -20.10
N ASN A 272 1.57 -6.20 -21.10
CA ASN A 272 1.90 -6.40 -22.52
C ASN A 272 3.03 -5.47 -23.00
N GLY A 273 3.66 -4.72 -22.09
CA GLY A 273 4.81 -3.88 -22.38
C GLY A 273 4.47 -2.50 -22.97
N PHE A 274 3.23 -2.04 -22.83
CA PHE A 274 2.86 -0.65 -23.13
C PHE A 274 3.01 0.24 -21.92
N ILE A 275 3.45 1.46 -22.18
CA ILE A 275 3.72 2.47 -21.18
C ILE A 275 2.84 3.67 -21.47
N LEU A 276 1.96 4.02 -20.52
CA LEU A 276 1.19 5.25 -20.55
C LEU A 276 2.11 6.43 -20.21
N VAL A 277 2.25 7.35 -21.16
CA VAL A 277 3.13 8.51 -21.04
C VAL A 277 2.35 9.80 -21.25
N LYS A 278 2.88 10.88 -20.67
CA LYS A 278 2.37 12.23 -20.86
C LYS A 278 3.42 13.11 -21.54
N ARG A 279 3.07 13.83 -22.60
CA ARG A 279 3.92 14.83 -23.28
C ARG A 279 3.07 16.04 -23.65
N ASP A 280 3.55 17.22 -23.27
CA ASP A 280 2.95 18.54 -23.55
C ASP A 280 1.47 18.60 -23.14
N ASP A 281 1.22 18.15 -21.91
CA ASP A 281 -0.11 18.03 -21.29
C ASP A 281 -1.09 17.05 -21.95
N LYS A 282 -0.61 16.19 -22.86
CA LYS A 282 -1.41 15.14 -23.50
C LYS A 282 -0.89 13.74 -23.21
N TYR A 283 -1.79 12.77 -23.15
CA TYR A 283 -1.51 11.37 -22.91
C TYR A 283 -1.40 10.58 -24.23
N GLY A 284 -0.48 9.62 -24.25
CA GLY A 284 -0.23 8.68 -25.33
C GLY A 284 0.39 7.39 -24.80
N PHE A 285 0.78 6.50 -25.70
CA PHE A 285 1.32 5.19 -25.35
C PHE A 285 2.59 4.89 -26.15
N ILE A 286 3.61 4.40 -25.47
CA ILE A 286 4.84 3.88 -26.08
C ILE A 286 5.00 2.40 -25.78
N ASP A 287 5.79 1.68 -26.58
CA ASP A 287 6.29 0.37 -26.21
C ASP A 287 7.48 0.48 -25.25
N LYS A 288 7.94 -0.67 -24.74
CA LYS A 288 9.12 -0.77 -23.87
C LYS A 288 10.43 -0.25 -24.48
N ASN A 289 10.50 -0.10 -25.81
CA ASN A 289 11.67 0.43 -26.49
C ASN A 289 11.55 1.94 -26.75
N GLY A 290 10.51 2.60 -26.25
CA GLY A 290 10.28 4.03 -26.47
C GLY A 290 9.61 4.38 -27.79
N ASN A 291 9.20 3.39 -28.59
CA ASN A 291 8.49 3.65 -29.84
C ASN A 291 7.08 4.14 -29.53
N GLU A 292 6.69 5.27 -30.10
CA GLU A 292 5.33 5.79 -29.98
C GLU A 292 4.35 4.89 -30.73
N ILE A 293 3.49 4.20 -29.98
CA ILE A 293 2.41 3.36 -30.52
C ILE A 293 1.18 4.23 -30.75
N ILE A 294 0.91 5.14 -29.81
CA ILE A 294 -0.21 6.07 -29.86
C ILE A 294 0.30 7.44 -29.44
N GLU A 295 0.17 8.41 -30.35
CA GLU A 295 0.63 9.78 -30.12
C GLU A 295 0.01 10.41 -28.86
N CYS A 296 0.80 11.24 -28.17
CA CYS A 296 0.33 12.07 -27.07
C CYS A 296 -0.64 13.15 -27.56
N LYS A 297 -1.93 12.79 -27.67
CA LYS A 297 -2.98 13.69 -28.18
C LYS A 297 -4.23 13.76 -27.29
N TYR A 298 -4.37 12.86 -26.33
CA TYR A 298 -5.55 12.78 -25.45
C TYR A 298 -5.40 13.67 -24.22
N ASP A 299 -6.48 14.30 -23.77
CA ASP A 299 -6.50 15.08 -22.51
C ASP A 299 -6.33 14.19 -21.28
N TYR A 300 -6.74 12.94 -21.40
CA TYR A 300 -6.62 11.90 -20.38
C TYR A 300 -6.64 10.53 -21.06
N ALA A 301 -5.95 9.55 -20.48
CA ALA A 301 -6.05 8.15 -20.89
C ALA A 301 -5.96 7.23 -19.66
N SER A 302 -6.82 6.22 -19.61
CA SER A 302 -6.66 5.11 -18.67
C SER A 302 -5.63 4.10 -19.22
N PRO A 303 -5.05 3.23 -18.37
CA PRO A 303 -4.43 2.00 -18.84
C PRO A 303 -5.36 1.19 -19.75
N PHE A 304 -4.78 0.34 -20.60
CA PHE A 304 -5.53 -0.68 -21.30
C PHE A 304 -6.07 -1.70 -20.31
N SER A 305 -7.39 -1.92 -20.36
CA SER A 305 -8.08 -2.98 -19.64
C SER A 305 -8.91 -3.74 -20.65
N GLU A 306 -8.73 -5.06 -20.69
CA GLU A 306 -9.45 -5.92 -21.63
C GLU A 306 -9.37 -5.46 -23.09
N GLU A 307 -8.15 -5.13 -23.52
CA GLU A 307 -7.78 -4.69 -24.89
C GLU A 307 -8.18 -3.26 -25.27
N LEU A 308 -8.96 -2.55 -24.44
CA LEU A 308 -9.40 -1.19 -24.69
C LEU A 308 -8.90 -0.20 -23.62
N ALA A 309 -8.64 1.03 -24.03
CA ALA A 309 -8.34 2.13 -23.13
C ALA A 309 -9.43 3.21 -23.24
N ALA A 310 -9.92 3.70 -22.10
CA ALA A 310 -10.78 4.87 -22.06
C ALA A 310 -9.90 6.12 -22.25
N VAL A 311 -10.18 6.90 -23.29
CA VAL A 311 -9.40 8.10 -23.62
C VAL A 311 -10.30 9.30 -23.77
N LYS A 312 -9.78 10.47 -23.41
CA LYS A 312 -10.51 11.73 -23.41
C LYS A 312 -9.95 12.68 -24.47
N ILE A 313 -10.82 13.26 -25.29
CA ILE A 313 -10.49 14.37 -26.21
C ILE A 313 -11.61 15.41 -26.15
N ASP A 314 -11.27 16.68 -26.03
CA ASP A 314 -12.23 17.81 -26.03
C ASP A 314 -13.40 17.61 -25.06
N ASP A 315 -13.09 17.21 -23.83
CA ASP A 315 -14.08 16.91 -22.77
C ASP A 315 -14.98 15.69 -22.97
N LYS A 316 -14.68 14.85 -23.97
CA LYS A 316 -15.41 13.61 -24.25
C LYS A 316 -14.54 12.37 -24.17
N TYR A 317 -15.06 11.34 -23.52
CA TYR A 317 -14.49 10.01 -23.43
C TYR A 317 -14.99 9.12 -24.57
N GLY A 318 -14.07 8.36 -25.14
CA GLY A 318 -14.30 7.25 -26.06
C GLY A 318 -13.33 6.11 -25.72
N PHE A 319 -13.31 5.06 -26.55
CA PHE A 319 -12.44 3.91 -26.35
C PHE A 319 -11.62 3.61 -27.58
N ILE A 320 -10.34 3.30 -27.35
CA ILE A 320 -9.40 2.95 -28.40
C ILE A 320 -8.82 1.56 -28.19
N ASP A 321 -8.48 0.90 -29.29
CA ASP A 321 -7.69 -0.32 -29.28
C ASP A 321 -6.19 -0.04 -29.05
N ARG A 322 -5.41 -1.11 -28.96
CA ARG A 322 -3.94 -1.07 -28.80
C ARG A 322 -3.18 -0.44 -29.97
N ASN A 323 -3.81 -0.24 -31.11
CA ASN A 323 -3.24 0.45 -32.27
C ASN A 323 -3.67 1.94 -32.30
N GLY A 324 -4.45 2.38 -31.32
CA GLY A 324 -5.01 3.74 -31.26
C GLY A 324 -6.21 3.97 -32.18
N ASN A 325 -6.80 2.91 -32.73
CA ASN A 325 -8.04 3.02 -33.50
C ASN A 325 -9.20 3.26 -32.55
N GLU A 326 -10.09 4.18 -32.91
CA GLU A 326 -11.37 4.36 -32.23
C GLU A 326 -12.24 3.10 -32.40
N VAL A 327 -12.64 2.51 -31.28
CA VAL A 327 -13.56 1.36 -31.23
C VAL A 327 -14.95 1.81 -30.80
N ILE A 328 -15.01 2.74 -29.84
CA ILE A 328 -16.26 3.30 -29.32
C ILE A 328 -16.14 4.83 -29.32
N SER A 329 -17.16 5.50 -29.85
CA SER A 329 -17.15 6.94 -30.13
C SER A 329 -16.97 7.82 -28.90
N PHE A 330 -16.38 8.99 -29.13
CA PHE A 330 -16.15 10.03 -28.13
C PHE A 330 -17.44 10.81 -27.78
N ASP A 331 -18.40 10.14 -27.16
CA ASP A 331 -19.70 10.73 -26.83
C ASP A 331 -19.93 10.92 -25.32
N TYR A 332 -19.17 10.20 -24.50
CA TYR A 332 -19.36 10.13 -23.04
C TYR A 332 -18.66 11.29 -22.35
N TYR A 333 -19.13 11.77 -21.20
CA TYR A 333 -18.37 12.76 -20.42
C TYR A 333 -17.49 12.13 -19.34
N PHE A 334 -17.68 10.84 -19.05
CA PHE A 334 -16.84 10.08 -18.13
C PHE A 334 -16.96 8.56 -18.39
N SER A 335 -15.84 7.85 -18.25
CA SER A 335 -15.80 6.40 -18.08
C SER A 335 -14.50 5.97 -17.38
N PRO A 336 -14.57 5.08 -16.38
CA PRO A 336 -13.39 4.49 -15.72
C PRO A 336 -12.75 3.32 -16.50
N GLY A 337 -13.31 2.92 -17.64
CA GLY A 337 -12.80 1.82 -18.47
C GLY A 337 -13.50 0.48 -18.25
N PHE A 338 -13.09 -0.53 -19.04
CA PHE A 338 -13.65 -1.89 -18.99
C PHE A 338 -13.17 -2.67 -17.77
N SER A 339 -14.07 -3.45 -17.19
CA SER A 339 -13.79 -4.50 -16.22
C SER A 339 -14.88 -5.57 -16.29
N GLU A 340 -14.45 -6.81 -16.34
CA GLU A 340 -15.26 -7.99 -16.55
C GLU A 340 -16.26 -7.92 -17.71
N GLU A 341 -15.77 -7.48 -18.88
CA GLU A 341 -16.47 -7.33 -20.16
C GLU A 341 -17.44 -6.15 -20.27
N LEU A 342 -17.56 -5.31 -19.24
CA LEU A 342 -18.45 -4.15 -19.21
C LEU A 342 -17.72 -2.88 -18.77
N ALA A 343 -18.15 -1.73 -19.28
CA ALA A 343 -17.68 -0.42 -18.81
C ALA A 343 -18.87 0.48 -18.47
N PRO A 344 -18.90 1.12 -17.28
CA PRO A 344 -19.87 2.16 -17.02
C PRO A 344 -19.50 3.40 -17.84
N VAL A 345 -20.49 4.01 -18.46
CA VAL A 345 -20.36 5.19 -19.29
C VAL A 345 -21.43 6.20 -18.95
N TYR A 346 -21.05 7.47 -19.01
CA TYR A 346 -21.89 8.57 -18.59
C TYR A 346 -22.19 9.48 -19.78
N LYS A 347 -23.47 9.63 -20.14
CA LYS A 347 -23.95 10.40 -21.30
C LYS A 347 -25.28 11.07 -20.98
N ASP A 348 -25.39 12.37 -21.26
CA ASP A 348 -26.64 13.15 -21.12
C ASP A 348 -27.34 12.98 -19.75
N ASP A 349 -26.56 13.06 -18.66
CA ASP A 349 -27.00 12.83 -17.27
C ASP A 349 -27.55 11.42 -16.99
N LYS A 350 -27.25 10.44 -17.86
CA LYS A 350 -27.57 9.02 -17.68
C LYS A 350 -26.30 8.19 -17.55
N ILE A 351 -26.44 7.09 -16.83
CA ILE A 351 -25.42 6.06 -16.70
C ILE A 351 -25.91 4.80 -17.40
N ALA A 352 -25.03 4.14 -18.13
CA ALA A 352 -25.26 2.82 -18.70
C ALA A 352 -23.98 1.99 -18.63
N TYR A 353 -24.09 0.67 -18.72
CA TYR A 353 -22.95 -0.19 -19.00
C TYR A 353 -22.97 -0.64 -20.44
N ILE A 354 -21.82 -0.56 -21.09
CA ILE A 354 -21.63 -0.99 -22.48
C ILE A 354 -20.73 -2.20 -22.59
N ASP A 355 -20.95 -3.01 -23.63
CA ASP A 355 -20.00 -4.03 -24.07
C ASP A 355 -18.82 -3.44 -24.86
N LYS A 356 -17.83 -4.27 -25.21
CA LYS A 356 -16.65 -3.87 -25.99
C LYS A 356 -16.94 -3.38 -27.41
N ASN A 357 -18.17 -3.56 -27.91
CA ASN A 357 -18.61 -3.04 -29.20
C ASN A 357 -19.37 -1.70 -29.05
N GLY A 358 -19.54 -1.21 -27.82
CA GLY A 358 -20.29 0.01 -27.52
C GLY A 358 -21.80 -0.17 -27.42
N ASN A 359 -22.31 -1.42 -27.38
CA ASN A 359 -23.74 -1.66 -27.18
C ASN A 359 -24.08 -1.51 -25.70
N GLU A 360 -25.13 -0.76 -25.38
CA GLU A 360 -25.68 -0.69 -24.02
C GLU A 360 -26.25 -2.07 -23.61
N VAL A 361 -25.76 -2.59 -22.49
CA VAL A 361 -26.14 -3.88 -21.90
C VAL A 361 -26.99 -3.68 -20.65
N ILE A 362 -26.67 -2.67 -19.84
CA ILE A 362 -27.40 -2.34 -18.59
C ILE A 362 -27.77 -0.86 -18.62
N ASP A 363 -29.07 -0.57 -18.47
CA ASP A 363 -29.56 0.78 -18.18
C ASP A 363 -29.42 1.02 -16.67
N ALA A 364 -28.52 1.93 -16.29
CA ALA A 364 -28.24 2.30 -14.91
C ALA A 364 -28.68 3.76 -14.64
N SER A 365 -29.63 4.29 -15.42
CA SER A 365 -30.02 5.69 -15.36
C SER A 365 -30.77 6.12 -14.10
N GLU A 366 -31.15 5.17 -13.25
CA GLU A 366 -31.71 5.45 -11.93
C GLU A 366 -30.65 5.77 -10.87
N TYR A 367 -29.37 5.51 -11.16
CA TYR A 367 -28.24 5.76 -10.26
C TYR A 367 -27.56 7.10 -10.57
N ASP A 368 -27.07 7.76 -9.53
CA ASP A 368 -26.25 8.98 -9.61
C ASP A 368 -24.77 8.65 -9.87
N PHE A 369 -24.36 7.42 -9.54
CA PHE A 369 -23.01 6.91 -9.73
C PHE A 369 -23.04 5.39 -9.96
N ALA A 370 -22.12 4.91 -10.78
CA ALA A 370 -21.83 3.50 -11.01
C ALA A 370 -20.33 3.30 -11.29
N ASP A 371 -19.75 2.28 -10.66
CA ASP A 371 -18.35 1.90 -10.81
C ASP A 371 -18.17 0.65 -11.71
N ARG A 372 -16.94 0.25 -11.96
CA ARG A 372 -16.59 -0.96 -12.69
C ARG A 372 -17.03 -2.21 -11.94
N PHE A 373 -17.27 -3.30 -12.69
CA PHE A 373 -17.50 -4.61 -12.09
C PHE A 373 -16.22 -5.17 -11.47
N PHE A 374 -16.34 -5.73 -10.29
CA PHE A 374 -15.31 -6.50 -9.60
C PHE A 374 -15.95 -7.67 -8.86
N ASN A 375 -15.42 -8.88 -9.06
CA ASN A 375 -15.99 -10.15 -8.61
C ASN A 375 -17.49 -10.31 -8.94
N GLY A 376 -17.92 -9.83 -10.12
CA GLY A 376 -19.29 -9.95 -10.62
C GLY A 376 -20.30 -8.94 -10.09
N LEU A 377 -19.89 -7.99 -9.24
CA LEU A 377 -20.73 -6.90 -8.72
C LEU A 377 -20.15 -5.53 -9.08
N ALA A 378 -21.01 -4.55 -9.24
CA ALA A 378 -20.60 -3.15 -9.39
C ALA A 378 -21.25 -2.29 -8.29
N LEU A 379 -20.45 -1.40 -7.69
CA LEU A 379 -20.95 -0.42 -6.75
C LEU A 379 -21.78 0.64 -7.50
N VAL A 380 -22.93 0.98 -6.94
CA VAL A 380 -23.82 2.03 -7.44
C VAL A 380 -24.26 2.94 -6.31
N ALA A 381 -24.68 4.16 -6.63
CA ALA A 381 -25.22 5.07 -5.61
C ALA A 381 -26.44 5.87 -6.07
N VAL A 382 -27.32 6.17 -5.11
CA VAL A 382 -28.47 7.08 -5.24
C VAL A 382 -28.53 7.94 -3.99
N ASP A 383 -28.69 9.27 -4.13
CA ASP A 383 -28.86 10.19 -2.99
C ASP A 383 -27.78 10.02 -1.89
N ASP A 384 -26.51 9.94 -2.31
CA ASP A 384 -25.33 9.72 -1.45
C ASP A 384 -25.34 8.39 -0.67
N LYS A 385 -26.14 7.40 -1.12
CA LYS A 385 -26.17 6.05 -0.55
C LYS A 385 -25.67 5.01 -1.52
N CYS A 386 -24.76 4.15 -1.07
CA CYS A 386 -24.14 3.09 -1.85
C CYS A 386 -24.92 1.77 -1.71
N GLY A 387 -24.96 1.04 -2.81
CA GLY A 387 -25.46 -0.33 -2.97
C GLY A 387 -24.69 -1.03 -4.08
N CYS A 388 -25.22 -2.15 -4.59
CA CYS A 388 -24.56 -2.93 -5.64
C CYS A 388 -25.56 -3.55 -6.60
N ILE A 389 -25.14 -3.69 -7.86
CA ILE A 389 -25.86 -4.43 -8.90
C ILE A 389 -25.05 -5.61 -9.42
N ASP A 390 -25.73 -6.62 -9.94
CA ASP A 390 -25.12 -7.71 -10.72
C ASP A 390 -24.92 -7.32 -12.20
N LYS A 391 -24.30 -8.22 -12.97
CA LYS A 391 -24.06 -8.04 -14.42
C LYS A 391 -25.30 -8.04 -15.30
N ASN A 392 -26.47 -8.33 -14.75
CA ASN A 392 -27.75 -8.19 -15.46
C ASN A 392 -28.42 -6.86 -15.11
N GLY A 393 -27.81 -6.04 -14.26
CA GLY A 393 -28.38 -4.79 -13.76
C GLY A 393 -29.36 -4.97 -12.61
N ASN A 394 -29.46 -6.17 -12.02
CA ASN A 394 -30.34 -6.37 -10.87
C ASN A 394 -29.68 -5.80 -9.61
N GLU A 395 -30.44 -5.03 -8.83
CA GLU A 395 -30.04 -4.65 -7.48
C GLU A 395 -29.82 -5.91 -6.62
N VAL A 396 -28.60 -6.07 -6.12
CA VAL A 396 -28.21 -7.13 -5.17
C VAL A 396 -28.21 -6.58 -3.76
N ILE A 397 -27.69 -5.35 -3.60
CA ILE A 397 -27.64 -4.65 -2.32
C ILE A 397 -28.23 -3.27 -2.54
N LYS A 398 -29.25 -2.94 -1.75
CA LYS A 398 -29.93 -1.66 -1.85
C LYS A 398 -29.00 -0.51 -1.48
N CYS A 399 -29.19 0.63 -2.15
CA CYS A 399 -28.52 1.89 -1.79
C CYS A 399 -28.98 2.39 -0.41
N GLU A 400 -28.30 1.96 0.66
CA GLU A 400 -28.59 2.37 2.04
C GLU A 400 -27.35 2.70 2.89
N TYR A 401 -26.16 2.32 2.42
CA TYR A 401 -24.89 2.57 3.10
C TYR A 401 -24.35 3.95 2.76
N GLU A 402 -23.65 4.60 3.70
CA GLU A 402 -22.99 5.90 3.49
C GLU A 402 -21.69 5.77 2.69
N GLY A 403 -21.17 4.55 2.58
CA GLY A 403 -19.97 4.21 1.83
C GLY A 403 -19.79 2.70 1.84
N MET A 404 -19.19 2.16 0.77
CA MET A 404 -18.88 0.74 0.63
C MET A 404 -17.56 0.59 -0.13
N ASP A 405 -16.74 -0.36 0.32
CA ASP A 405 -15.58 -0.83 -0.44
C ASP A 405 -16.00 -1.88 -1.48
N HIS A 406 -15.11 -2.19 -2.42
CA HIS A 406 -15.29 -3.34 -3.31
C HIS A 406 -15.23 -4.65 -2.52
N PHE A 407 -15.93 -5.68 -3.03
CA PHE A 407 -15.84 -7.02 -2.48
C PHE A 407 -14.49 -7.65 -2.76
N ASP A 408 -13.78 -8.08 -1.73
CA ASP A 408 -12.53 -8.83 -1.87
C ASP A 408 -12.74 -10.21 -2.52
N ASP A 409 -11.65 -10.96 -2.70
CA ASP A 409 -11.68 -12.31 -3.29
C ASP A 409 -12.46 -13.34 -2.45
N ASP A 410 -12.72 -13.03 -1.18
CA ASP A 410 -13.54 -13.84 -0.28
C ASP A 410 -15.03 -13.42 -0.33
N GLY A 411 -15.36 -12.38 -1.09
CA GLY A 411 -16.72 -11.87 -1.25
C GLY A 411 -17.20 -11.04 -0.07
N LEU A 412 -16.29 -10.36 0.63
CA LEU A 412 -16.55 -9.49 1.77
C LEU A 412 -16.24 -8.03 1.42
N ALA A 413 -17.06 -7.10 1.91
CA ALA A 413 -16.84 -5.67 1.74
C ALA A 413 -17.07 -4.91 3.05
N VAL A 414 -16.25 -3.89 3.31
CA VAL A 414 -16.51 -2.94 4.39
C VAL A 414 -17.66 -2.04 3.96
N ALA A 415 -18.63 -1.87 4.85
CA ALA A 415 -19.77 -0.99 4.64
C ALA A 415 -19.90 0.01 5.78
N ILE A 416 -20.34 1.23 5.47
CA ILE A 416 -20.47 2.33 6.41
C ILE A 416 -21.95 2.63 6.64
N LYS A 417 -22.38 2.63 7.90
CA LYS A 417 -23.73 3.00 8.31
C LYS A 417 -23.67 3.80 9.60
N TYR A 418 -24.32 4.97 9.63
CA TYR A 418 -24.30 5.87 10.78
C TYR A 418 -22.89 6.31 11.21
N GLY A 419 -21.98 6.45 10.24
CA GLY A 419 -20.57 6.78 10.46
C GLY A 419 -19.72 5.64 11.05
N LEU A 420 -20.29 4.45 11.26
CA LEU A 420 -19.60 3.27 11.77
C LEU A 420 -19.40 2.25 10.64
N ARG A 421 -18.35 1.44 10.75
CA ARG A 421 -17.99 0.40 9.78
C ARG A 421 -18.40 -0.97 10.27
N GLY A 422 -18.87 -1.76 9.32
CA GLY A 422 -19.20 -3.18 9.45
C GLY A 422 -18.71 -3.95 8.24
N LEU A 423 -19.10 -5.21 8.17
CA LEU A 423 -18.69 -6.13 7.11
C LEU A 423 -19.92 -6.82 6.55
N ILE A 424 -20.06 -6.80 5.23
CA ILE A 424 -21.17 -7.44 4.53
C ILE A 424 -20.65 -8.49 3.55
N ASP A 425 -21.46 -9.50 3.28
CA ASP A 425 -21.23 -10.43 2.18
C ASP A 425 -21.79 -9.87 0.86
N LYS A 426 -21.47 -10.55 -0.25
CA LYS A 426 -21.97 -10.22 -1.60
C LYS A 426 -23.50 -10.21 -1.78
N ASN A 427 -24.26 -10.72 -0.81
CA ASN A 427 -25.73 -10.67 -0.83
C ASN A 427 -26.28 -9.53 0.05
N GLY A 428 -25.40 -8.72 0.64
CA GLY A 428 -25.75 -7.65 1.57
C GLY A 428 -26.06 -8.12 2.99
N ASN A 429 -25.75 -9.38 3.34
CA ASN A 429 -25.91 -9.82 4.72
C ASN A 429 -24.81 -9.18 5.57
N GLU A 430 -25.19 -8.47 6.63
CA GLU A 430 -24.25 -7.99 7.65
C GLU A 430 -23.64 -9.20 8.36
N ILE A 431 -22.39 -9.52 8.04
CA ILE A 431 -21.55 -10.46 8.78
C ILE A 431 -21.14 -9.80 10.10
N ILE A 432 -20.89 -8.50 10.05
CA ILE A 432 -20.60 -7.65 11.19
C ILE A 432 -21.45 -6.40 11.06
N GLU A 433 -22.32 -6.17 12.05
CA GLU A 433 -23.07 -4.93 12.17
C GLU A 433 -22.11 -3.72 12.19
N CYS A 434 -22.53 -2.60 11.60
CA CYS A 434 -21.74 -1.37 11.60
C CYS A 434 -21.58 -0.83 13.03
N LYS A 435 -20.51 -1.24 13.73
CA LYS A 435 -20.27 -0.94 15.14
C LYS A 435 -18.84 -0.47 15.46
N TYR A 436 -17.92 -0.56 14.50
CA TYR A 436 -16.53 -0.17 14.69
C TYR A 436 -16.28 1.23 14.13
N ASP A 437 -15.33 1.95 14.73
CA ASP A 437 -14.85 3.22 14.16
C ASP A 437 -14.09 2.94 12.86
N ASP A 438 -13.31 1.86 12.84
CA ASP A 438 -12.60 1.40 11.64
C ASP A 438 -12.57 -0.13 11.50
N VAL A 439 -12.59 -0.60 10.25
CA VAL A 439 -12.40 -2.00 9.86
C VAL A 439 -11.39 -2.00 8.72
N TYR A 440 -10.21 -2.54 8.97
CA TYR A 440 -9.14 -2.62 7.99
C TYR A 440 -9.28 -3.86 7.12
N GLU A 441 -8.57 -3.88 5.99
CA GLU A 441 -8.58 -4.98 5.02
C GLU A 441 -8.26 -6.33 5.67
N PHE A 442 -8.95 -7.38 5.22
CA PHE A 442 -8.63 -8.73 5.63
C PHE A 442 -7.30 -9.17 5.06
N ARG A 443 -6.37 -9.56 5.94
CA ARG A 443 -5.12 -10.21 5.54
C ARG A 443 -5.03 -11.56 6.23
N ASN A 444 -4.84 -12.62 5.43
CA ASN A 444 -4.74 -14.01 5.91
C ASN A 444 -5.89 -14.47 6.82
N GLY A 445 -7.11 -13.95 6.58
CA GLY A 445 -8.31 -14.36 7.33
C GLY A 445 -8.62 -13.56 8.59
N LEU A 446 -7.82 -12.54 8.91
CA LEU A 446 -8.03 -11.62 10.01
C LEU A 446 -8.10 -10.18 9.51
N ALA A 447 -8.91 -9.34 10.16
CA ALA A 447 -8.92 -7.90 9.95
C ALA A 447 -8.64 -7.18 11.28
N VAL A 448 -7.87 -6.10 11.21
CA VAL A 448 -7.73 -5.16 12.33
C VAL A 448 -9.02 -4.36 12.43
N VAL A 449 -9.48 -4.13 13.65
CA VAL A 449 -10.64 -3.25 13.92
C VAL A 449 -10.26 -2.20 14.94
N LYS A 450 -10.84 -1.01 14.79
CA LYS A 450 -10.70 0.10 15.74
C LYS A 450 -12.02 0.40 16.40
N ASN A 451 -12.02 0.54 17.72
CA ASN A 451 -13.17 0.98 18.50
C ASN A 451 -12.71 1.80 19.70
N TYR A 452 -13.20 3.03 19.85
CA TYR A 452 -12.86 3.95 20.94
C TYR A 452 -11.35 4.14 21.14
N GLU A 453 -10.62 4.41 20.06
CA GLU A 453 -9.15 4.55 20.07
C GLU A 453 -8.37 3.29 20.46
N LYS A 454 -9.03 2.14 20.49
CA LYS A 454 -8.40 0.84 20.76
C LYS A 454 -8.49 -0.07 19.56
N TYR A 455 -7.47 -0.92 19.40
CA TYR A 455 -7.37 -1.87 18.30
C TYR A 455 -7.59 -3.30 18.78
N GLY A 456 -8.23 -4.09 17.92
CA GLY A 456 -8.50 -5.51 18.08
C GLY A 456 -8.46 -6.25 16.75
N LEU A 457 -8.85 -7.52 16.76
CA LEU A 457 -8.87 -8.40 15.59
C LEU A 457 -10.19 -9.13 15.50
N ILE A 458 -10.66 -9.29 14.26
CA ILE A 458 -11.82 -10.11 13.91
C ILE A 458 -11.43 -11.16 12.88
N ASP A 459 -12.13 -12.30 12.88
CA ASP A 459 -12.05 -13.28 11.78
C ASP A 459 -13.02 -12.93 10.64
N LYS A 460 -12.93 -13.65 9.51
CA LYS A 460 -13.83 -13.48 8.35
C LYS A 460 -15.32 -13.70 8.64
N LYS A 461 -15.65 -14.32 9.77
CA LYS A 461 -17.04 -14.51 10.23
C LYS A 461 -17.49 -13.40 11.17
N GLY A 462 -16.62 -12.43 11.47
CA GLY A 462 -16.91 -11.35 12.39
C GLY A 462 -16.75 -11.67 13.85
N ASN A 463 -16.20 -12.83 14.20
CA ASN A 463 -15.90 -13.14 15.59
C ASN A 463 -14.70 -12.32 16.05
N GLU A 464 -14.81 -11.68 17.20
CA GLU A 464 -13.67 -11.03 17.85
C GLU A 464 -12.64 -12.10 18.26
N VAL A 465 -11.49 -12.09 17.58
CA VAL A 465 -10.31 -12.87 17.94
C VAL A 465 -9.55 -12.15 19.06
N VAL A 466 -9.51 -10.83 18.97
CA VAL A 466 -8.95 -9.93 19.99
C VAL A 466 -9.93 -8.78 20.19
N GLU A 467 -10.41 -8.61 21.42
CA GLU A 467 -11.20 -7.44 21.80
C GLU A 467 -10.39 -6.14 21.58
N CYS A 468 -11.06 -5.03 21.27
CA CYS A 468 -10.39 -3.73 21.13
C CYS A 468 -9.82 -3.25 22.46
N LYS A 469 -8.53 -3.52 22.72
CA LYS A 469 -7.83 -3.15 23.97
C LYS A 469 -6.43 -2.59 23.78
N TYR A 470 -5.82 -2.81 22.61
CA TYR A 470 -4.48 -2.34 22.32
C TYR A 470 -4.50 -0.86 21.91
N ASP A 471 -3.48 -0.12 22.33
CA ASP A 471 -3.35 1.33 22.11
C ASP A 471 -2.93 1.70 20.69
N ASP A 472 -2.31 0.76 19.99
CA ASP A 472 -1.75 0.96 18.66
C ASP A 472 -2.22 -0.11 17.67
N TYR A 473 -2.04 0.20 16.38
CA TYR A 473 -2.39 -0.68 15.28
C TYR A 473 -1.67 -2.03 15.40
N ILE A 474 -2.40 -3.13 15.20
CA ILE A 474 -1.84 -4.48 15.30
C ILE A 474 -1.17 -4.82 13.98
N ILE A 475 0.16 -4.93 13.99
CA ILE A 475 0.96 -5.25 12.80
C ILE A 475 1.28 -6.75 12.84
N PHE A 476 0.78 -7.49 11.85
CA PHE A 476 1.33 -8.80 11.54
C PHE A 476 2.34 -8.63 10.41
N ASP A 477 3.58 -9.09 10.60
CA ASP A 477 4.41 -9.45 9.45
C ASP A 477 3.79 -10.70 8.83
N LEU A 478 3.34 -10.57 7.58
CA LEU A 478 2.58 -11.59 6.88
C LEU A 478 3.35 -12.22 5.74
N SER A 479 4.67 -12.02 5.68
CA SER A 479 5.49 -12.78 4.73
C SER A 479 5.34 -14.29 5.02
N PRO A 480 5.29 -15.17 4.01
CA PRO A 480 5.20 -16.61 4.24
C PRO A 480 6.41 -17.20 4.99
N LEU A 481 7.47 -16.40 5.13
CA LEU A 481 8.69 -16.66 5.89
C LEU A 481 8.63 -16.05 7.30
N SER A 482 7.63 -15.22 7.61
CA SER A 482 7.49 -14.57 8.90
C SER A 482 7.00 -15.53 9.97
N ILE A 483 7.40 -15.20 11.18
CA ILE A 483 6.85 -15.81 12.38
C ILE A 483 5.48 -15.17 12.60
N LYS A 484 4.43 -16.00 12.72
CA LYS A 484 3.02 -15.59 12.79
C LYS A 484 2.63 -14.94 14.13
N LEU A 485 3.40 -13.96 14.54
CA LEU A 485 3.20 -13.14 15.72
C LEU A 485 3.00 -11.68 15.28
N ALA A 486 2.17 -10.96 16.02
CA ALA A 486 1.96 -9.54 15.82
C ALA A 486 2.50 -8.72 17.00
N THR A 487 3.11 -7.60 16.68
CA THR A 487 3.50 -6.58 17.66
C THR A 487 2.23 -5.89 18.17
N VAL A 488 2.13 -5.73 19.48
CA VAL A 488 1.01 -5.04 20.13
C VAL A 488 1.47 -4.08 21.21
N GLN A 489 0.72 -3.01 21.45
CA GLN A 489 0.97 -2.07 22.52
C GLN A 489 -0.21 -1.97 23.49
N ARG A 490 0.02 -2.10 24.80
CA ARG A 490 -0.97 -1.90 25.86
C ARG A 490 -0.37 -1.10 27.01
N ASP A 491 -1.06 -0.07 27.45
CA ASP A 491 -0.67 0.85 28.53
C ASP A 491 0.72 1.46 28.30
N GLY A 492 1.05 1.77 27.04
CA GLY A 492 2.34 2.32 26.61
C GLY A 492 3.49 1.31 26.57
N LYS A 493 3.23 0.01 26.75
CA LYS A 493 4.23 -1.06 26.69
C LYS A 493 3.97 -2.00 25.53
N TYR A 494 5.03 -2.54 24.94
CA TYR A 494 4.99 -3.43 23.80
C TYR A 494 5.16 -4.90 24.18
N GLY A 495 4.49 -5.77 23.43
CA GLY A 495 4.56 -7.23 23.52
C GLY A 495 4.17 -7.89 22.20
N TYR A 496 3.93 -9.20 22.22
CA TYR A 496 3.57 -9.96 21.03
C TYR A 496 2.39 -10.90 21.26
N ILE A 497 1.49 -11.00 20.28
CA ILE A 497 0.38 -11.95 20.26
C ILE A 497 0.52 -12.96 19.12
N ASP A 498 -0.06 -14.15 19.27
CA ASP A 498 -0.26 -15.05 18.13
C ASP A 498 -1.50 -14.72 17.30
N LYS A 499 -1.69 -15.42 16.18
CA LYS A 499 -2.87 -15.31 15.31
C LYS A 499 -4.22 -15.59 16.00
N HIS A 500 -4.21 -16.19 17.18
CA HIS A 500 -5.40 -16.46 17.98
C HIS A 500 -5.63 -15.37 19.04
N GLY A 501 -4.81 -14.31 19.03
CA GLY A 501 -4.92 -13.22 19.99
C GLY A 501 -4.30 -13.50 21.34
N LYS A 502 -3.60 -14.63 21.51
CA LYS A 502 -2.97 -14.98 22.76
C LYS A 502 -1.67 -14.21 22.90
N GLU A 503 -1.53 -13.48 23.99
CA GLU A 503 -0.29 -12.82 24.40
C GLU A 503 0.79 -13.89 24.65
N VAL A 504 1.78 -13.96 23.76
CA VAL A 504 2.91 -14.90 23.84
C VAL A 504 4.13 -14.28 24.52
N ILE A 505 4.24 -12.95 24.45
CA ILE A 505 5.17 -12.11 25.18
C ILE A 505 4.37 -10.95 25.75
N GLU A 506 4.46 -10.76 27.07
CA GLU A 506 3.67 -9.74 27.76
C GLU A 506 4.04 -8.32 27.32
N CYS A 507 3.07 -7.41 27.34
CA CYS A 507 3.31 -5.98 27.09
C CYS A 507 4.14 -5.37 28.25
N LYS A 508 5.47 -5.43 28.13
CA LYS A 508 6.40 -4.97 29.18
C LYS A 508 7.59 -4.17 28.67
N TYR A 509 7.85 -4.18 27.37
CA TYR A 509 8.94 -3.43 26.77
C TYR A 509 8.52 -1.99 26.52
N ASP A 510 9.43 -1.03 26.67
CA ASP A 510 9.21 0.37 26.26
C ASP A 510 9.11 0.50 24.75
N TYR A 511 9.68 -0.46 24.02
CA TYR A 511 9.60 -0.59 22.57
C TYR A 511 9.75 -2.07 22.17
N ALA A 512 9.00 -2.51 21.17
CA ALA A 512 9.25 -3.76 20.45
C ALA A 512 8.99 -3.51 18.96
N GLY A 513 9.93 -3.89 18.12
CA GLY A 513 9.80 -3.78 16.67
C GLY A 513 9.10 -4.98 16.06
N ASP A 514 8.78 -4.86 14.77
CA ASP A 514 8.27 -5.98 14.01
C ASP A 514 9.34 -7.07 13.84
N ILE A 515 8.88 -8.30 13.66
CA ILE A 515 9.77 -9.44 13.54
C ILE A 515 10.19 -9.57 12.08
N HIS A 516 11.44 -9.26 11.78
CA HIS A 516 12.02 -9.43 10.44
C HIS A 516 13.00 -10.60 10.45
N ASN A 517 12.81 -11.57 9.55
CA ASN A 517 13.63 -12.80 9.47
C ASN A 517 13.79 -13.55 10.82
N GLY A 518 12.75 -13.49 11.66
CA GLY A 518 12.74 -14.13 12.99
C GLY A 518 13.51 -13.38 14.08
N LEU A 519 13.91 -12.12 13.83
CA LEU A 519 14.57 -11.25 14.79
C LEU A 519 13.74 -9.99 15.04
N ALA A 520 13.80 -9.46 16.27
CA ALA A 520 13.20 -8.17 16.59
C ALA A 520 14.01 -7.42 17.64
N PHE A 521 14.10 -6.10 17.51
CA PHE A 521 14.64 -5.25 18.57
C PHE A 521 13.59 -4.97 19.64
N VAL A 522 14.01 -4.99 20.90
CA VAL A 522 13.21 -4.58 22.06
C VAL A 522 13.98 -3.60 22.94
N LYS A 523 13.26 -2.76 23.68
CA LYS A 523 13.83 -1.85 24.68
C LYS A 523 13.18 -2.08 26.04
N ASN A 524 13.98 -2.29 27.07
CA ASN A 524 13.46 -2.42 28.44
C ASN A 524 13.27 -1.05 29.12
N GLU A 525 12.71 -1.07 30.34
CA GLU A 525 12.43 0.13 31.15
C GLU A 525 13.68 0.92 31.57
N ASP A 526 14.83 0.25 31.55
CA ASP A 526 16.14 0.86 31.81
C ASP A 526 16.70 1.61 30.58
N GLY A 527 15.96 1.62 29.47
CA GLY A 527 16.35 2.20 28.19
C GLY A 527 17.33 1.35 27.38
N GLN A 528 17.62 0.12 27.82
CA GLN A 528 18.59 -0.78 27.17
C GLN A 528 17.90 -1.56 26.04
N TYR A 529 18.55 -1.58 24.88
CA TYR A 529 18.11 -2.37 23.73
C TYR A 529 18.55 -3.84 23.85
N GLY A 530 17.75 -4.73 23.30
CA GLY A 530 18.05 -6.15 23.16
C GLY A 530 17.47 -6.73 21.87
N ILE A 531 17.97 -7.91 21.50
CA ILE A 531 17.53 -8.64 20.30
C ILE A 531 16.78 -9.89 20.77
N LEU A 532 15.52 -10.00 20.34
CA LEU A 532 14.75 -11.24 20.41
C LEU A 532 15.07 -12.08 19.18
N ASN A 533 15.45 -13.34 19.40
CA ASN A 533 15.66 -14.31 18.34
C ASN A 533 14.65 -15.45 18.47
N PHE A 534 13.76 -15.55 17.48
CA PHE A 534 12.71 -16.54 17.43
C PHE A 534 13.06 -17.75 16.56
N ASN A 535 14.25 -17.80 15.94
CA ASN A 535 14.72 -18.91 15.10
C ASN A 535 15.32 -20.09 15.91
N ILE A 536 15.15 -20.10 17.24
CA ILE A 536 15.95 -20.89 18.18
C ILE A 536 15.43 -22.27 18.55
#